data_AF-A0A3R6XCS1-F1
#
_entry.id   AF-A0A3R6XCS1-F1
#
_cell.length_a   1.000
_cell.length_b   1.000
_cell.length_c   1.000
_cell.angle_alpha   90.00
_cell.angle_beta   90.00
_cell.angle_gamma   90.00
#
_symmetry.space_group_name_H-M   'P 1'
#
loop_
_entity.id
_entity.type
_entity.pdbx_description
1 polymer ?
#
loop_
_entity_poly.entity_id
_entity_poly.type
_entity_poly.pdbx_seq_one_letter_code
_entity_poly.pdbx_strand_id
1 'polypeptide(L)'
;MGQCQHVRLLGLPLAEQCVWAVRDHPLAELETTNVVVYQVMQQWQNQKFLWCKLAYRVVLTVYVCREMYVKYYRHYSTLAANFIDVGLQDPTLTKMEIYIGDPTSIVLSNAWVSLAFVIDYWLSANTVSECILQISQIEDQVLFCKAVLYTCRSVWFSYFMLRYTTFVLKRYNLEHMVTPLDPTLVAIAVLVYAAPMVYLISTTSIMAVQHALWEPLISAAEKGQAIEIFLGVTMAFGAVPLWFSRLWTWCRNRQTKIRGPSQTIVKFSELNLLMFNDIKQRVAFHTFGLQRKFTPSQFEGGSLYALHKHNAKYNRMPLFSHRGSDCFVACYTASGLLKLKCRLSLWRCLDRIERDDDLCVRLCETKHKDCLSRLDGTACMTFQPTGPASQCVHRGVNASPWIL
;
A
#
# COMPACT_ATOMS: atom_id res chain seq x y z
N MET A 1 23.74 -12.11 36.01
CA MET A 1 24.50 -12.36 34.76
C MET A 1 24.20 -11.22 33.82
N GLY A 2 25.20 -10.63 33.18
CA GLY A 2 25.02 -9.50 32.27
C GLY A 2 25.88 -9.62 31.03
N GLN A 3 25.39 -9.12 29.90
CA GLN A 3 26.07 -9.15 28.61
C GLN A 3 25.81 -7.85 27.85
N CYS A 4 26.82 -7.39 27.11
CA CYS A 4 26.72 -6.23 26.24
C CYS A 4 26.89 -6.65 24.78
N GLN A 5 26.22 -5.93 23.88
CA GLN A 5 26.27 -6.14 22.44
C GLN A 5 26.37 -4.81 21.68
N HIS A 6 27.19 -4.82 20.64
CA HIS A 6 27.31 -3.72 19.68
C HIS A 6 26.15 -3.76 18.69
N VAL A 7 25.31 -2.72 18.67
CA VAL A 7 24.19 -2.62 17.73
C VAL A 7 24.64 -1.85 16.50
N ARG A 8 24.57 -2.49 15.33
CA ARG A 8 24.98 -1.91 14.05
C ARG A 8 23.85 -1.84 13.04
N LEU A 9 23.93 -0.84 12.18
CA LEU A 9 23.08 -0.64 11.02
C LEU A 9 23.94 -0.52 9.76
N LEU A 10 23.90 -1.51 8.88
CA LEU A 10 24.73 -1.64 7.68
C LEU A 10 26.23 -1.40 7.97
N GLY A 11 26.71 -1.97 9.08
CA GLY A 11 28.09 -1.82 9.55
C GLY A 11 28.38 -0.54 10.33
N LEU A 12 27.47 0.44 10.35
CA LEU A 12 27.63 1.67 11.14
C LEU A 12 27.26 1.43 12.61
N PRO A 13 28.07 1.89 13.58
CA PRO A 13 27.74 1.78 15.00
C PRO A 13 26.54 2.68 15.33
N LEU A 14 25.51 2.09 15.90
CA LEU A 14 24.25 2.78 16.19
C LEU A 14 24.07 3.01 17.70
N ALA A 15 24.27 1.95 18.48
CA ALA A 15 24.12 1.96 19.93
C ALA A 15 24.96 0.86 20.59
N GLU A 16 25.28 1.03 21.87
CA GLU A 16 25.70 -0.07 22.75
C GLU A 16 24.52 -0.49 23.60
N GLN A 17 24.25 -1.80 23.68
CA GLN A 17 23.16 -2.34 24.49
C GLN A 17 23.71 -3.33 25.51
N CYS A 18 23.41 -3.11 26.78
CA CYS A 18 23.76 -4.03 27.87
C CYS A 18 22.48 -4.50 28.58
N VAL A 19 22.40 -5.80 28.87
CA VAL A 19 21.30 -6.42 29.60
C VAL A 19 21.86 -7.19 30.78
N TRP A 20 21.26 -7.04 31.96
CA TRP A 20 21.57 -7.88 33.10
C TRP A 20 20.32 -8.18 33.92
N ALA A 21 20.28 -9.38 34.48
CA ALA A 21 19.18 -9.83 35.33
C ALA A 21 19.62 -9.86 36.80
N VAL A 22 18.78 -9.31 37.68
CA VAL A 22 18.94 -9.32 39.13
C VAL A 22 17.72 -10.03 39.72
N ARG A 23 17.95 -10.91 40.70
CA ARG A 23 16.85 -11.51 41.46
C ARG A 23 16.30 -10.48 42.43
N ASP A 24 14.99 -10.26 42.40
CA ASP A 24 14.34 -9.41 43.38
C ASP A 24 14.36 -10.12 44.74
N HIS A 25 14.82 -9.44 45.78
CA HIS A 25 14.79 -9.99 47.13
C HIS A 25 13.44 -9.62 47.75
N PRO A 26 12.55 -10.59 48.05
CA PRO A 26 11.24 -10.26 48.57
C PRO A 26 11.38 -9.59 49.94
N LEU A 27 10.80 -8.40 50.07
CA LEU A 27 10.40 -7.85 51.37
C LEU A 27 9.23 -8.70 51.87
N ALA A 28 9.53 -9.72 52.67
CA ALA A 28 8.63 -10.56 53.46
C ALA A 28 7.47 -11.28 52.72
N GLU A 29 7.46 -12.62 52.86
CA GLU A 29 6.29 -13.52 52.82
C GLU A 29 5.57 -13.87 51.50
N LEU A 30 6.01 -13.45 50.30
CA LEU A 30 5.57 -14.09 49.05
C LEU A 30 6.71 -14.80 48.33
N GLU A 31 6.63 -16.14 48.24
CA GLU A 31 7.50 -17.04 47.45
C GLU A 31 7.35 -16.85 45.93
N THR A 32 7.51 -15.62 45.44
CA THR A 32 7.64 -15.35 44.00
C THR A 32 9.04 -14.85 43.75
N THR A 33 9.89 -15.71 43.18
CA THR A 33 11.23 -15.34 42.71
C THR A 33 11.10 -14.51 41.43
N ASN A 34 10.72 -13.25 41.57
CA ASN A 34 10.69 -12.30 40.45
C ASN A 34 12.13 -11.99 40.03
N VAL A 35 12.37 -12.00 38.72
CA VAL A 35 13.66 -11.62 38.14
C VAL A 35 13.46 -10.29 37.43
N VAL A 36 14.16 -9.26 37.89
CA VAL A 36 14.15 -7.95 37.26
C VAL A 36 15.26 -7.92 36.21
N VAL A 37 14.86 -7.67 34.96
CA VAL A 37 15.81 -7.52 33.85
C VAL A 37 16.02 -6.03 33.60
N TYR A 38 17.24 -5.58 33.84
CA TYR A 38 17.68 -4.24 33.51
C TYR A 38 18.30 -4.23 32.12
N GLN A 39 17.93 -3.22 31.35
CA GLN A 39 18.52 -2.96 30.04
C GLN A 39 18.92 -1.50 29.94
N VAL A 40 20.15 -1.25 29.49
CA VAL A 40 20.65 0.09 29.21
C VAL A 40 21.14 0.15 27.77
N MET A 41 20.77 1.23 27.08
CA MET A 41 21.19 1.49 25.71
C MET A 41 21.84 2.86 25.63
N GLN A 42 23.12 2.90 25.27
CA GLN A 42 23.85 4.14 25.00
C GLN A 42 23.76 4.47 23.52
N GLN A 43 23.18 5.62 23.20
CA GLN A 43 22.96 6.07 21.82
C GLN A 43 24.08 7.00 21.35
N TRP A 44 24.61 6.75 20.15
CA TRP A 44 25.69 7.56 19.57
C TRP A 44 25.19 8.76 18.73
N GLN A 45 23.92 9.16 18.87
CA GLN A 45 23.33 10.23 18.07
C GLN A 45 23.76 11.61 18.57
N ASN A 46 24.33 12.41 17.67
CA ASN A 46 24.71 13.80 17.94
C ASN A 46 23.59 14.79 17.53
N GLN A 47 23.55 15.97 18.13
CA GLN A 47 22.60 17.04 17.82
C GLN A 47 22.57 17.41 16.33
N LYS A 48 23.72 17.40 15.66
CA LYS A 48 23.81 17.63 14.20
C LYS A 48 22.98 16.61 13.41
N PHE A 49 23.04 15.33 13.80
CA PHE A 49 22.27 14.27 13.16
C PHE A 49 20.76 14.47 13.31
N LEU A 50 20.31 14.95 14.49
CA LEU A 50 18.90 15.26 14.74
C LEU A 50 18.38 16.39 13.84
N TRP A 51 19.17 17.45 13.64
CA TRP A 51 18.82 18.52 12.69
C TRP A 51 18.77 18.04 11.25
N CYS A 52 19.73 17.21 10.83
CA CYS A 52 19.71 16.60 9.50
C CYS A 52 18.46 15.73 9.30
N LYS A 53 18.08 14.94 10.30
CA LYS A 53 16.85 14.12 10.29
C LYS A 53 15.59 14.98 10.20
N LEU A 54 15.53 16.10 10.91
CA LEU A 54 14.41 17.04 10.81
C LEU A 54 14.32 17.63 9.39
N ALA A 55 15.43 18.14 8.86
CA ALA A 55 15.49 18.68 7.50
C ALA A 55 15.08 17.63 6.46
N TYR A 56 15.54 16.39 6.62
CA TYR A 56 15.15 15.26 5.78
C TYR A 56 13.62 15.04 5.80
N ARG A 57 13.00 15.04 6.98
CA ARG A 57 11.55 14.88 7.12
C ARG A 57 10.77 16.02 6.46
N VAL A 58 11.24 17.26 6.60
CA VAL A 58 10.61 18.41 5.93
C VAL A 58 10.65 18.26 4.41
N VAL A 59 11.82 17.91 3.86
CA VAL A 59 11.98 17.66 2.42
C VAL A 59 11.10 16.50 1.95
N LEU A 60 11.06 15.40 2.71
CA LEU A 60 10.22 14.25 2.41
C LEU A 60 8.72 14.63 2.41
N THR A 61 8.26 15.41 3.38
CA THR A 61 6.88 15.90 3.43
C THR A 61 6.55 16.75 2.21
N VAL A 62 7.39 17.72 1.87
CA VAL A 62 7.20 18.57 0.67
C VAL A 62 7.17 17.71 -0.60
N TYR A 63 8.07 16.73 -0.71
CA TYR A 63 8.12 15.80 -1.84
C TYR A 63 6.83 14.97 -1.96
N VAL A 64 6.34 14.42 -0.86
CA VAL A 64 5.07 13.66 -0.83
C VAL A 64 3.88 14.55 -1.23
N CYS A 65 3.79 15.76 -0.71
CA CYS A 65 2.73 16.71 -1.07
C CYS A 65 2.77 17.06 -2.57
N ARG A 66 3.97 17.32 -3.12
CA ARG A 66 4.17 17.55 -4.55
C ARG A 66 3.71 16.34 -5.37
N GLU A 67 4.09 15.14 -4.95
CA GLU A 67 3.73 13.89 -5.63
C GLU A 67 2.22 13.64 -5.61
N MET A 68 1.55 13.89 -4.49
CA MET A 68 0.08 13.87 -4.37
C MET A 68 -0.56 14.86 -5.36
N TYR A 69 -0.05 16.08 -5.44
CA TYR A 69 -0.62 17.10 -6.31
C TYR A 69 -0.42 16.75 -7.80
N VAL A 70 0.83 16.50 -8.21
CA VAL A 70 1.21 16.30 -9.61
C VAL A 70 0.63 15.01 -10.19
N LYS A 71 0.58 13.93 -9.40
CA LYS A 71 0.15 12.61 -9.89
C LYS A 71 -1.32 12.29 -9.64
N TYR A 72 -2.01 13.08 -8.84
CA TYR A 72 -3.40 12.81 -8.47
C TYR A 72 -4.29 14.05 -8.57
N TYR A 73 -4.13 15.04 -7.70
CA TYR A 73 -5.11 16.12 -7.57
C TYR A 73 -5.20 17.03 -8.80
N ARG A 74 -4.08 17.29 -9.50
CA ARG A 74 -4.09 18.07 -10.74
C ARG A 74 -4.99 17.44 -11.81
N HIS A 75 -5.19 16.12 -11.80
CA HIS A 75 -6.02 15.46 -12.80
C HIS A 75 -7.52 15.74 -12.60
N TYR A 76 -7.95 16.15 -11.40
CA TYR A 76 -9.34 16.55 -11.15
C TYR A 76 -9.68 17.91 -11.75
N SER A 77 -8.72 18.85 -11.83
CA SER A 77 -8.99 20.14 -12.49
C SER A 77 -9.21 19.96 -13.99
N THR A 78 -8.42 19.09 -14.64
CA THR A 78 -8.65 18.72 -16.06
C THR A 78 -9.98 18.01 -16.25
N LEU A 79 -10.35 17.12 -15.33
CA LEU A 79 -11.64 16.42 -15.37
C LEU A 79 -12.82 17.40 -15.27
N ALA A 80 -12.77 18.33 -14.32
CA ALA A 80 -13.80 19.34 -14.15
C ALA A 80 -13.92 20.27 -15.37
N ALA A 81 -12.80 20.71 -15.93
CA ALA A 81 -12.79 21.51 -17.15
C ALA A 81 -13.43 20.76 -18.33
N ASN A 82 -13.05 19.49 -18.54
CA ASN A 82 -13.65 18.68 -19.61
C ASN A 82 -15.17 18.52 -19.46
N PHE A 83 -15.67 18.34 -18.22
CA PHE A 83 -17.10 18.26 -17.97
C PHE A 83 -17.84 19.57 -18.23
N ILE A 84 -17.21 20.72 -17.95
CA ILE A 84 -17.79 22.04 -18.22
C ILE A 84 -17.79 22.33 -19.73
N ASP A 85 -16.69 22.05 -20.42
CA ASP A 85 -16.49 22.44 -21.81
C ASP A 85 -17.22 21.52 -22.81
N VAL A 86 -17.26 20.21 -22.52
CA VAL A 86 -17.77 19.19 -23.45
C VAL A 86 -19.03 18.51 -22.92
N GLY A 87 -19.12 18.32 -21.61
CA GLY A 87 -20.18 17.51 -21.00
C GLY A 87 -20.08 16.02 -21.35
N LEU A 88 -21.08 15.26 -20.90
CA LEU A 88 -21.27 13.87 -21.33
C LEU A 88 -22.18 13.85 -22.57
N GLN A 89 -22.09 12.79 -23.37
CA GLN A 89 -22.86 12.67 -24.62
C GLN A 89 -24.40 12.68 -24.39
N ASP A 90 -24.86 12.43 -23.17
CA ASP A 90 -26.28 12.44 -22.81
C ASP A 90 -26.75 13.84 -22.40
N PRO A 91 -27.56 14.53 -23.22
CA PRO A 91 -28.00 15.90 -22.97
C PRO A 91 -29.02 16.01 -21.82
N THR A 92 -29.56 14.88 -21.34
CA THR A 92 -30.52 14.89 -20.22
C THR A 92 -29.86 15.07 -18.86
N LEU A 93 -28.52 14.94 -18.80
CA LEU A 93 -27.72 15.12 -17.61
C LEU A 93 -27.44 16.62 -17.39
N THR A 94 -27.89 17.16 -16.27
CA THR A 94 -27.79 18.60 -15.97
C THR A 94 -26.86 18.92 -14.81
N LYS A 95 -26.65 17.96 -13.90
CA LYS A 95 -25.77 18.12 -12.75
C LYS A 95 -24.84 16.93 -12.63
N MET A 96 -23.54 17.21 -12.43
CA MET A 96 -22.52 16.20 -12.20
C MET A 96 -21.83 16.47 -10.87
N GLU A 97 -21.75 15.45 -10.03
CA GLU A 97 -21.03 15.49 -8.75
C GLU A 97 -19.79 14.61 -8.84
N ILE A 98 -18.63 15.20 -8.59
CA ILE A 98 -17.33 14.51 -8.64
C ILE A 98 -16.92 14.15 -7.21
N TYR A 99 -16.78 12.86 -6.97
CA TYR A 99 -16.34 12.31 -5.70
C TYR A 99 -14.87 11.93 -5.82
N ILE A 100 -14.04 12.72 -5.15
CA ILE A 100 -12.58 12.57 -5.14
C ILE A 100 -12.22 11.33 -4.30
N GLY A 101 -11.37 10.48 -4.86
CA GLY A 101 -10.80 9.34 -4.14
C GLY A 101 -9.60 9.75 -3.29
N ASP A 102 -8.87 8.75 -2.82
CA ASP A 102 -7.70 8.93 -1.98
C ASP A 102 -6.38 8.60 -2.74
N PRO A 103 -5.39 9.51 -2.76
CA PRO A 103 -4.11 9.31 -3.45
C PRO A 103 -3.19 8.29 -2.78
N THR A 104 -3.49 7.79 -1.58
CA THR A 104 -2.55 6.98 -0.77
C THR A 104 -1.91 5.84 -1.57
N SER A 105 -2.67 5.04 -2.32
CA SER A 105 -2.09 3.93 -3.10
C SER A 105 -1.16 4.39 -4.24
N ILE A 106 -1.40 5.55 -4.82
CA ILE A 106 -0.56 6.14 -5.89
C ILE A 106 0.76 6.66 -5.31
N VAL A 107 0.70 7.30 -4.15
CA VAL A 107 1.89 7.83 -3.47
C VAL A 107 2.75 6.68 -2.95
N LEU A 108 2.15 5.70 -2.27
CA LEU A 108 2.88 4.58 -1.66
C LEU A 108 3.45 3.60 -2.69
N SER A 109 2.87 3.53 -3.89
CA SER A 109 3.44 2.78 -5.02
C SER A 109 4.61 3.50 -5.70
N ASN A 110 4.96 4.74 -5.32
CA ASN A 110 6.18 5.38 -5.80
C ASN A 110 7.42 4.77 -5.11
N ALA A 111 8.35 4.25 -5.90
CA ALA A 111 9.58 3.61 -5.40
C ALA A 111 10.42 4.54 -4.52
N TRP A 112 10.52 5.81 -4.90
CA TRP A 112 11.32 6.78 -4.14
C TRP A 112 10.67 7.17 -2.82
N VAL A 113 9.33 7.26 -2.79
CA VAL A 113 8.59 7.58 -1.57
C VAL A 113 8.70 6.43 -0.57
N SER A 114 8.47 5.19 -1.02
CA SER A 114 8.56 4.02 -0.13
C SER A 114 9.98 3.81 0.40
N LEU A 115 11.01 3.98 -0.45
CA LEU A 115 12.41 3.96 -0.02
C LEU A 115 12.73 5.06 0.99
N ALA A 116 12.29 6.29 0.76
CA ALA A 116 12.55 7.41 1.66
C ALA A 116 11.92 7.21 3.04
N PHE A 117 10.71 6.64 3.12
CA PHE A 117 10.10 6.32 4.41
C PHE A 117 10.82 5.19 5.17
N VAL A 118 11.36 4.18 4.46
CA VAL A 118 12.23 3.16 5.08
C VAL A 118 13.52 3.79 5.60
N ILE A 119 14.13 4.71 4.87
CA ILE A 119 15.29 5.47 5.34
C ILE A 119 14.92 6.29 6.58
N ASP A 120 13.79 7.02 6.60
CA ASP A 120 13.34 7.77 7.79
C ASP A 120 13.11 6.87 9.02
N TYR A 121 12.61 5.66 8.80
CA TYR A 121 12.50 4.65 9.85
C TYR A 121 13.88 4.29 10.42
N TRP A 122 14.85 4.00 9.54
CA TRP A 122 16.20 3.64 9.94
C TRP A 122 16.98 4.77 10.62
N LEU A 123 16.79 6.02 10.17
CA LEU A 123 17.30 7.21 10.87
C LEU A 123 16.70 7.38 12.29
N SER A 124 15.68 6.58 12.62
CA SER A 124 15.00 6.56 13.93
C SER A 124 15.17 5.23 14.67
N ALA A 125 16.11 4.38 14.27
CA ALA A 125 16.30 3.04 14.81
C ALA A 125 16.47 3.01 16.34
N ASN A 126 17.16 4.00 16.92
CA ASN A 126 17.31 4.12 18.38
C ASN A 126 15.96 4.30 19.10
N THR A 127 15.15 5.24 18.64
CA THR A 127 13.79 5.46 19.19
C THR A 127 12.90 4.23 18.98
N VAL A 128 13.05 3.54 17.84
CA VAL A 128 12.33 2.29 17.60
C VAL A 128 12.73 1.22 18.61
N SER A 129 14.04 1.07 18.88
CA SER A 129 14.56 0.13 19.87
C SER A 129 13.99 0.42 21.27
N GLU A 130 13.95 1.68 21.68
CA GLU A 130 13.30 2.08 22.94
C GLU A 130 11.82 1.68 22.98
N CYS A 131 11.07 1.94 21.90
CA CYS A 131 9.66 1.55 21.83
C CYS A 131 9.46 0.03 21.88
N ILE A 132 10.34 -0.75 21.27
CA ILE A 132 10.28 -2.22 21.33
C ILE A 132 10.36 -2.71 22.79
N LEU A 133 11.20 -2.10 23.61
CA LEU A 133 11.32 -2.43 25.04
C LEU A 133 10.10 -1.99 25.85
N GLN A 134 9.57 -0.81 25.52
CA GLN A 134 8.37 -0.26 26.16
C GLN A 134 7.12 -1.12 25.89
N ILE A 135 7.07 -1.85 24.77
CA ILE A 135 5.98 -2.80 24.49
C ILE A 135 5.95 -3.95 25.52
N SER A 136 7.08 -4.34 26.10
CA SER A 136 7.14 -5.36 27.15
C SER A 136 6.68 -4.84 28.53
N GLN A 137 6.56 -3.52 28.71
CA GLN A 137 6.15 -2.88 29.96
C GLN A 137 4.62 -2.70 30.01
N ILE A 138 3.88 -3.82 30.09
CA ILE A 138 2.41 -3.84 30.04
C ILE A 138 1.78 -3.10 31.24
N GLU A 139 2.50 -2.96 32.35
CA GLU A 139 1.98 -2.26 33.54
C GLU A 139 1.79 -0.76 33.31
N ASP A 140 2.66 -0.12 32.52
CA ASP A 140 2.51 1.30 32.13
C ASP A 140 1.75 1.41 30.79
N GLN A 141 0.43 1.54 30.91
CA GLN A 141 -0.47 1.61 29.76
C GLN A 141 -0.18 2.80 28.83
N VAL A 142 0.30 3.92 29.36
CA VAL A 142 0.58 5.12 28.56
C VAL A 142 1.82 4.88 27.71
N LEU A 143 2.88 4.36 28.33
CA LEU A 143 4.13 4.03 27.67
C LEU A 143 3.94 2.93 26.64
N PHE A 144 3.18 1.89 26.98
CA PHE A 144 2.76 0.82 26.08
C PHE A 144 2.02 1.38 24.85
N CYS A 145 0.97 2.17 25.05
CA CYS A 145 0.18 2.74 23.95
C CYS A 145 1.04 3.61 23.02
N LYS A 146 1.91 4.46 23.59
CA LYS A 146 2.83 5.32 22.82
C LYS A 146 3.79 4.47 21.98
N ALA A 147 4.33 3.40 22.56
CA ALA A 147 5.26 2.50 21.89
C ALA A 147 4.60 1.72 20.76
N VAL A 148 3.36 1.23 20.96
CA VAL A 148 2.55 0.58 19.92
C VAL A 148 2.31 1.53 18.75
N LEU A 149 1.83 2.75 19.02
CA LEU A 149 1.56 3.77 17.99
C LEU A 149 2.82 4.12 17.19
N TYR A 150 3.97 4.24 17.86
CA TYR A 150 5.22 4.54 17.18
C TYR A 150 5.71 3.37 16.32
N THR A 151 5.53 2.14 16.80
CA THR A 151 5.92 0.90 16.10
C THR A 151 5.12 0.67 14.82
N CYS A 152 3.92 1.25 14.68
CA CYS A 152 3.14 1.23 13.43
C CYS A 152 3.90 1.77 12.23
N ARG A 153 4.93 2.61 12.44
CA ARG A 153 5.82 3.08 11.36
C ARG A 153 6.55 1.93 10.65
N SER A 154 6.58 0.71 11.21
CA SER A 154 7.11 -0.47 10.54
C SER A 154 6.34 -0.83 9.25
N VAL A 155 5.12 -0.30 9.07
CA VAL A 155 4.32 -0.44 7.84
C VAL A 155 5.08 0.05 6.59
N TRP A 156 6.05 0.96 6.73
CA TRP A 156 6.85 1.42 5.60
C TRP A 156 7.64 0.28 4.95
N PHE A 157 8.09 -0.72 5.72
CA PHE A 157 8.73 -1.92 5.17
C PHE A 157 7.76 -2.75 4.34
N SER A 158 6.50 -2.84 4.76
CA SER A 158 5.44 -3.52 4.00
C SER A 158 5.24 -2.86 2.64
N TYR A 159 5.08 -1.54 2.59
CA TYR A 159 4.91 -0.82 1.31
C TYR A 159 6.17 -0.87 0.43
N PHE A 160 7.35 -0.78 1.05
CA PHE A 160 8.62 -0.98 0.37
C PHE A 160 8.69 -2.36 -0.31
N MET A 161 8.44 -3.43 0.44
CA MET A 161 8.47 -4.79 -0.11
C MET A 161 7.43 -4.96 -1.21
N LEU A 162 6.19 -4.52 -1.03
CA LEU A 162 5.17 -4.58 -2.09
C LEU A 162 5.64 -3.89 -3.38
N ARG A 163 6.34 -2.75 -3.25
CA ARG A 163 6.82 -1.98 -4.39
C ARG A 163 7.99 -2.65 -5.11
N TYR A 164 8.97 -3.14 -4.37
CA TYR A 164 10.17 -3.72 -4.97
C TYR A 164 9.94 -5.16 -5.46
N THR A 165 9.13 -5.95 -4.75
CA THR A 165 8.70 -7.27 -5.23
C THR A 165 7.87 -7.18 -6.51
N THR A 166 7.15 -6.07 -6.75
CA THR A 166 6.47 -5.85 -8.03
C THR A 166 7.43 -5.95 -9.23
N PHE A 167 8.67 -5.43 -9.13
CA PHE A 167 9.64 -5.55 -10.22
C PHE A 167 9.99 -7.01 -10.52
N VAL A 168 10.17 -7.82 -9.47
CA VAL A 168 10.44 -9.26 -9.58
C VAL A 168 9.25 -9.97 -10.23
N LEU A 169 8.03 -9.72 -9.74
CA LEU A 169 6.82 -10.33 -10.30
C LEU A 169 6.63 -10.00 -11.77
N LYS A 170 6.84 -8.74 -12.17
CA LYS A 170 6.80 -8.31 -13.58
C LYS A 170 7.90 -8.95 -14.42
N ARG A 171 9.12 -9.04 -13.88
CA ARG A 171 10.27 -9.61 -14.60
C ARG A 171 10.05 -11.10 -14.93
N TYR A 172 9.39 -11.83 -14.03
CA TYR A 172 9.16 -13.28 -14.14
C TYR A 172 7.72 -13.66 -14.53
N ASN A 173 6.86 -12.69 -14.90
CA ASN A 173 5.44 -12.91 -15.26
C ASN A 173 4.62 -13.66 -14.19
N LEU A 174 4.87 -13.35 -12.91
CA LEU A 174 4.24 -14.00 -11.75
C LEU A 174 3.07 -13.18 -11.16
N GLU A 175 2.50 -12.22 -11.89
CA GLU A 175 1.45 -11.33 -11.39
C GLU A 175 0.17 -12.08 -11.00
N HIS A 176 -0.12 -13.18 -11.69
CA HIS A 176 -1.25 -14.06 -11.40
C HIS A 176 -1.13 -14.78 -10.03
N MET A 177 0.07 -14.82 -9.45
CA MET A 177 0.35 -15.51 -8.19
C MET A 177 -0.01 -14.68 -6.95
N VAL A 178 -0.35 -13.41 -7.15
CA VAL A 178 -0.59 -12.44 -6.08
C VAL A 178 -1.93 -11.73 -6.28
N THR A 179 -2.44 -11.15 -5.20
CA THR A 179 -3.66 -10.33 -5.20
C THR A 179 -3.30 -8.92 -4.73
N PRO A 180 -3.84 -7.86 -5.38
CA PRO A 180 -3.65 -6.49 -4.95
C PRO A 180 -4.15 -6.27 -3.52
N LEU A 181 -3.35 -5.59 -2.69
CA LEU A 181 -3.70 -5.29 -1.31
C LEU A 181 -4.11 -3.82 -1.15
N ASP A 182 -5.17 -3.57 -0.39
CA ASP A 182 -5.54 -2.22 0.06
C ASP A 182 -4.47 -1.71 1.05
N PRO A 183 -3.82 -0.56 0.80
CA PRO A 183 -2.82 -0.02 1.72
C PRO A 183 -3.35 0.18 3.15
N THR A 184 -4.63 0.50 3.30
CA THR A 184 -5.29 0.69 4.60
C THR A 184 -5.35 -0.63 5.36
N LEU A 185 -5.70 -1.72 4.66
CA LEU A 185 -5.74 -3.05 5.25
C LEU A 185 -4.35 -3.51 5.66
N VAL A 186 -3.33 -3.20 4.85
CA VAL A 186 -1.93 -3.47 5.20
C VAL A 186 -1.53 -2.71 6.47
N ALA A 187 -1.90 -1.43 6.59
CA ALA A 187 -1.62 -0.65 7.80
C ALA A 187 -2.31 -1.23 9.05
N ILE A 188 -3.59 -1.59 8.94
CA ILE A 188 -4.34 -2.23 10.03
C ILE A 188 -3.69 -3.57 10.40
N ALA A 189 -3.32 -4.39 9.42
CA ALA A 189 -2.68 -5.67 9.64
C ALA A 189 -1.34 -5.50 10.36
N VAL A 190 -0.52 -4.53 9.98
CA VAL A 190 0.75 -4.24 10.65
C VAL A 190 0.54 -3.72 12.06
N LEU A 191 -0.44 -2.84 12.31
CA LEU A 191 -0.78 -2.37 13.65
C LEU A 191 -1.16 -3.55 14.57
N VAL A 192 -1.98 -4.48 14.09
CA VAL A 192 -2.42 -5.65 14.86
C VAL A 192 -1.30 -6.69 15.01
N TYR A 193 -0.40 -6.82 14.03
CA TYR A 193 0.68 -7.80 14.03
C TYR A 193 1.92 -7.34 14.81
N ALA A 194 2.33 -6.08 14.63
CA ALA A 194 3.69 -5.66 14.98
C ALA A 194 3.96 -5.71 16.48
N ALA A 195 3.06 -5.18 17.31
CA ALA A 195 3.26 -5.17 18.76
C ALA A 195 3.17 -6.57 19.38
N PRO A 196 2.15 -7.42 19.07
CA PRO A 196 2.13 -8.80 19.55
C PRO A 196 3.34 -9.62 19.08
N MET A 197 3.79 -9.43 17.83
CA MET A 197 4.97 -10.13 17.32
C MET A 197 6.23 -9.70 18.09
N VAL A 198 6.43 -8.39 18.30
CA VAL A 198 7.55 -7.88 19.10
C VAL A 198 7.52 -8.45 20.51
N TYR A 199 6.35 -8.46 21.15
CA TYR A 199 6.19 -9.05 22.47
C TYR A 199 6.57 -10.54 22.49
N LEU A 200 6.08 -11.33 21.52
CA LEU A 200 6.42 -12.74 21.38
C LEU A 200 7.92 -12.95 21.11
N ILE A 201 8.55 -12.14 20.26
CA ILE A 201 9.99 -12.18 20.03
C ILE A 201 10.74 -11.92 21.34
N SER A 202 10.30 -10.93 22.14
CA SER A 202 10.98 -10.56 23.39
C SER A 202 10.82 -11.56 24.53
N THR A 203 9.77 -12.38 24.52
CA THR A 203 9.40 -13.25 25.65
C THR A 203 9.56 -14.75 25.38
N THR A 204 9.87 -15.14 24.13
CA THR A 204 9.94 -16.56 23.74
C THR A 204 11.23 -16.88 22.99
N SER A 205 11.47 -18.18 22.74
CA SER A 205 12.61 -18.66 21.97
C SER A 205 12.63 -18.19 20.50
N ILE A 206 11.58 -17.52 20.01
CA ILE A 206 11.57 -16.87 18.69
C ILE A 206 12.71 -15.85 18.58
N MET A 207 13.15 -15.26 19.70
CA MET A 207 14.34 -14.39 19.75
C MET A 207 15.56 -15.04 19.09
N ALA A 208 15.76 -16.36 19.23
CA ALA A 208 16.89 -17.06 18.61
C ALA A 208 16.82 -17.02 17.06
N VAL A 209 15.62 -17.15 16.49
CA VAL A 209 15.41 -17.02 15.03
C VAL A 209 15.68 -15.59 14.59
N GLN A 210 15.27 -14.60 15.38
CA GLN A 210 15.55 -13.20 15.09
C GLN A 210 17.05 -12.89 15.13
N HIS A 211 17.79 -13.42 16.11
CA HIS A 211 19.25 -13.28 16.17
C HIS A 211 19.93 -13.91 14.96
N ALA A 212 19.46 -15.08 14.48
CA ALA A 212 20.01 -15.69 13.27
C ALA A 212 19.83 -14.80 12.02
N LEU A 213 18.81 -13.94 11.98
CA LEU A 213 18.64 -12.95 10.90
C LEU A 213 19.55 -11.72 11.03
N TRP A 214 20.15 -11.50 12.21
CA TRP A 214 21.07 -10.39 12.47
C TRP A 214 22.54 -10.74 12.21
N GLU A 215 22.89 -12.01 12.20
CA GLU A 215 24.28 -12.48 11.97
C GLU A 215 24.84 -12.36 10.53
N PRO A 216 24.07 -12.43 9.43
CA PRO A 216 24.66 -12.58 8.08
C PRO A 216 25.60 -11.46 7.63
N LEU A 217 25.45 -10.25 8.18
CA LEU A 217 26.26 -9.08 7.84
C LEU A 217 27.43 -8.84 8.83
N ILE A 218 27.63 -9.75 9.78
CA ILE A 218 28.64 -9.62 10.85
C ILE A 218 29.86 -10.46 10.51
N SER A 219 31.05 -9.92 10.79
CA SER A 219 32.31 -10.65 10.67
C SER A 219 32.34 -11.85 11.62
N ALA A 220 32.98 -12.95 11.20
CA ALA A 220 33.11 -14.16 12.02
C ALA A 220 33.77 -13.91 13.39
N ALA A 221 34.64 -12.90 13.49
CA ALA A 221 35.33 -12.54 14.72
C ALA A 221 34.44 -11.85 15.76
N GLU A 222 33.30 -11.27 15.36
CA GLU A 222 32.42 -10.46 16.21
C GLU A 222 31.08 -11.16 16.50
N LYS A 223 30.95 -12.43 16.11
CA LYS A 223 29.74 -13.23 16.34
C LYS A 223 29.48 -13.37 17.84
N GLY A 224 28.24 -13.11 18.24
CA GLY A 224 27.81 -13.10 19.65
C GLY A 224 28.11 -11.81 20.41
N GLN A 225 28.93 -10.90 19.85
CA GLN A 225 29.25 -9.60 20.44
C GLN A 225 28.57 -8.43 19.70
N ALA A 226 28.25 -8.59 18.42
CA ALA A 226 27.53 -7.59 17.64
C ALA A 226 26.21 -8.15 17.10
N ILE A 227 25.27 -7.24 16.82
CA ILE A 227 24.05 -7.53 16.05
C ILE A 227 23.93 -6.53 14.90
N GLU A 228 23.49 -7.01 13.73
CA GLU A 228 23.11 -6.16 12.61
C GLU A 228 21.59 -6.20 12.44
N ILE A 229 20.93 -5.05 12.62
CA ILE A 229 19.47 -5.00 12.72
C ILE A 229 18.74 -4.85 11.37
N PHE A 230 19.42 -4.40 10.31
CA PHE A 230 18.83 -4.07 9.00
C PHE A 230 18.03 -5.23 8.40
N LEU A 231 18.66 -6.40 8.25
CA LEU A 231 18.02 -7.54 7.59
C LEU A 231 16.86 -8.07 8.44
N GLY A 232 17.10 -8.31 9.73
CA GLY A 232 16.10 -8.89 10.63
C GLY A 232 14.83 -8.06 10.71
N VAL A 233 14.92 -6.74 10.92
CA VAL A 233 13.73 -5.88 11.03
C VAL A 233 13.05 -5.69 9.67
N THR A 234 13.82 -5.46 8.60
CA THR A 234 13.25 -5.25 7.25
C THR A 234 12.46 -6.48 6.80
N MET A 235 12.98 -7.68 7.05
CA MET A 235 12.32 -8.93 6.67
C MET A 235 11.13 -9.24 7.58
N ALA A 236 11.26 -9.06 8.90
CA ALA A 236 10.21 -9.35 9.88
C ALA A 236 8.92 -8.58 9.57
N PHE A 237 9.01 -7.29 9.22
CA PHE A 237 7.83 -6.48 8.92
C PHE A 237 7.49 -6.45 7.42
N GLY A 238 8.49 -6.42 6.54
CA GLY A 238 8.27 -6.27 5.10
C GLY A 238 7.70 -7.51 4.42
N ALA A 239 7.99 -8.71 4.90
CA ALA A 239 7.53 -9.95 4.26
C ALA A 239 6.03 -10.25 4.50
N VAL A 240 5.46 -9.73 5.60
CA VAL A 240 4.08 -9.98 6.04
C VAL A 240 3.03 -9.76 4.94
N PRO A 241 2.96 -8.60 4.25
CA PRO A 241 1.95 -8.38 3.23
C PRO A 241 2.12 -9.31 2.02
N LEU A 242 3.34 -9.77 1.70
CA LEU A 242 3.57 -10.71 0.60
C LEU A 242 2.96 -12.08 0.92
N TRP A 243 3.18 -12.57 2.14
CA TRP A 243 2.55 -13.79 2.63
C TRP A 243 1.03 -13.66 2.64
N PHE A 244 0.50 -12.53 3.12
CA PHE A 244 -0.94 -12.27 3.12
C PHE A 244 -1.53 -12.28 1.71
N SER A 245 -0.90 -11.58 0.75
CA SER A 245 -1.34 -11.57 -0.66
C SER A 245 -1.31 -12.97 -1.30
N ARG A 246 -0.25 -13.73 -1.02
CA ARG A 246 -0.08 -15.09 -1.55
C ARG A 246 -1.11 -16.05 -0.96
N LEU A 247 -1.30 -16.02 0.36
CA LEU A 247 -2.27 -16.84 1.07
C LEU A 247 -3.70 -16.52 0.58
N TRP A 248 -4.03 -15.24 0.42
CA TRP A 248 -5.32 -14.81 -0.11
C TRP A 248 -5.57 -15.36 -1.52
N THR A 249 -4.56 -15.28 -2.38
CA THR A 249 -4.63 -15.80 -3.76
C THR A 249 -4.84 -17.32 -3.77
N TRP A 250 -4.13 -18.03 -2.90
CA TRP A 250 -4.28 -19.47 -2.74
C TRP A 250 -5.68 -19.86 -2.23
N CYS A 251 -6.21 -19.17 -1.22
CA CYS A 251 -7.57 -19.39 -0.71
C CYS A 251 -8.61 -19.18 -1.80
N ARG A 252 -8.48 -18.08 -2.57
CA ARG A 252 -9.36 -17.78 -3.70
C ARG A 252 -9.31 -18.86 -4.78
N ASN A 253 -8.10 -19.29 -5.17
CA ASN A 253 -7.92 -20.31 -6.20
C ASN A 253 -8.42 -21.70 -5.73
N ARG A 254 -8.36 -22.00 -4.43
CA ARG A 254 -8.99 -23.20 -3.86
C ARG A 254 -10.50 -23.12 -3.91
N GLN A 255 -11.08 -21.97 -3.54
CA GLN A 255 -12.52 -21.77 -3.62
C GLN A 255 -13.05 -21.90 -5.05
N THR A 256 -12.34 -21.37 -6.05
CA THR A 256 -12.73 -21.53 -7.46
C THR A 256 -12.58 -22.96 -7.95
N LYS A 257 -11.58 -23.71 -7.48
CA LYS A 257 -11.46 -25.15 -7.78
C LYS A 257 -12.62 -25.96 -7.19
N ILE A 258 -13.01 -25.67 -5.95
CA ILE A 258 -14.09 -26.39 -5.24
C ILE A 258 -15.47 -26.06 -5.82
N ARG A 259 -15.74 -24.78 -6.10
CA ARG A 259 -17.04 -24.31 -6.62
C ARG A 259 -17.16 -24.42 -8.14
N GLY A 260 -16.15 -24.95 -8.82
CA GLY A 260 -16.00 -24.94 -10.28
C GLY A 260 -15.61 -23.55 -10.82
N PRO A 261 -15.01 -23.48 -12.02
CA PRO A 261 -14.80 -22.21 -12.70
C PRO A 261 -16.18 -21.59 -12.93
N SER A 262 -16.46 -20.50 -12.23
CA SER A 262 -17.60 -19.66 -12.55
C SER A 262 -17.40 -19.21 -14.00
N GLN A 263 -18.17 -19.74 -14.94
CA GLN A 263 -18.23 -19.31 -16.35
C GLN A 263 -18.77 -17.87 -16.50
N THR A 264 -18.85 -17.13 -15.39
CA THR A 264 -19.37 -15.78 -15.39
C THR A 264 -18.26 -14.88 -15.88
N ILE A 265 -18.29 -14.56 -17.18
CA ILE A 265 -17.84 -13.26 -17.70
C ILE A 265 -18.21 -12.25 -16.62
N VAL A 266 -17.22 -11.65 -15.99
CA VAL A 266 -17.42 -10.70 -14.89
C VAL A 266 -18.43 -9.69 -15.37
N LYS A 267 -19.64 -9.75 -14.81
CA LYS A 267 -20.65 -8.77 -15.17
C LYS A 267 -20.12 -7.42 -14.71
N PHE A 268 -20.13 -6.42 -15.57
CA PHE A 268 -19.78 -5.04 -15.20
C PHE A 268 -20.54 -4.56 -13.95
N SER A 269 -21.71 -5.16 -13.67
CA SER A 269 -22.45 -4.97 -12.43
C SER A 269 -21.65 -5.28 -11.15
N GLU A 270 -20.71 -6.24 -11.16
CA GLU A 270 -19.83 -6.53 -10.03
C GLU A 270 -18.87 -5.38 -9.72
N LEU A 271 -18.42 -4.64 -10.74
CA LEU A 271 -17.49 -3.52 -10.60
C LEU A 271 -18.17 -2.28 -9.99
N ASN A 272 -19.50 -2.23 -10.08
CA ASN A 272 -20.34 -1.22 -9.42
C ASN A 272 -20.59 -1.53 -7.94
N LEU A 273 -20.47 -2.80 -7.53
CA LEU A 273 -20.78 -3.22 -6.16
C LEU A 273 -19.89 -2.47 -5.17
N LEU A 274 -20.49 -2.01 -4.08
CA LEU A 274 -19.77 -1.42 -2.95
C LEU A 274 -18.66 -2.35 -2.44
N MET A 275 -18.94 -3.66 -2.41
CA MET A 275 -18.00 -4.69 -1.97
C MET A 275 -16.81 -4.89 -2.89
N PHE A 276 -16.81 -4.27 -4.08
CA PHE A 276 -15.64 -4.24 -4.94
C PHE A 276 -14.67 -3.12 -4.54
N ASN A 277 -15.08 -2.11 -3.79
CA ASN A 277 -14.22 -1.00 -3.36
C ASN A 277 -13.30 -1.38 -2.19
N ASP A 278 -12.28 -0.57 -1.94
CA ASP A 278 -11.37 -0.71 -0.80
C ASP A 278 -12.08 -0.37 0.53
N ILE A 279 -11.60 -0.88 1.68
CA ILE A 279 -12.37 -0.81 2.94
C ILE A 279 -12.69 0.62 3.35
N LYS A 280 -11.73 1.54 3.16
CA LYS A 280 -11.90 2.97 3.44
C LYS A 280 -13.04 3.59 2.64
N GLN A 281 -13.18 3.23 1.36
CA GLN A 281 -14.26 3.75 0.50
C GLN A 281 -15.60 3.17 0.91
N ARG A 282 -15.64 1.89 1.33
CA ARG A 282 -16.87 1.29 1.86
C ARG A 282 -17.35 2.01 3.11
N VAL A 283 -16.43 2.27 4.04
CA VAL A 283 -16.71 3.00 5.27
C VAL A 283 -17.16 4.42 4.95
N ALA A 284 -16.45 5.15 4.07
CA ALA A 284 -16.86 6.48 3.65
C ALA A 284 -18.27 6.49 3.03
N PHE A 285 -18.56 5.59 2.08
CA PHE A 285 -19.88 5.53 1.45
C PHE A 285 -20.99 5.14 2.42
N HIS A 286 -20.69 4.30 3.41
CA HIS A 286 -21.63 3.95 4.47
C HIS A 286 -21.89 5.13 5.42
N THR A 287 -20.83 5.71 5.98
CA THR A 287 -20.89 6.78 6.99
C THR A 287 -21.54 8.06 6.45
N PHE A 288 -21.24 8.44 5.20
CA PHE A 288 -21.84 9.61 4.57
C PHE A 288 -23.19 9.32 3.88
N GLY A 289 -23.76 8.12 4.06
CA GLY A 289 -25.04 7.74 3.45
C GLY A 289 -25.04 7.72 1.92
N LEU A 290 -23.86 7.74 1.29
CA LEU A 290 -23.71 7.83 -0.16
C LEU A 290 -24.24 6.58 -0.85
N GLN A 291 -24.24 5.42 -0.20
CA GLN A 291 -24.78 4.17 -0.77
C GLN A 291 -26.20 4.34 -1.33
N ARG A 292 -27.10 5.01 -0.59
CA ARG A 292 -28.49 5.25 -1.02
C ARG A 292 -28.57 6.27 -2.16
N LYS A 293 -27.66 7.25 -2.16
CA LYS A 293 -27.55 8.27 -3.21
C LYS A 293 -26.95 7.72 -4.50
N PHE A 294 -26.27 6.58 -4.46
CA PHE A 294 -25.47 5.99 -5.55
C PHE A 294 -26.07 4.72 -6.15
N THR A 295 -27.40 4.58 -6.14
CA THR A 295 -28.11 3.51 -6.84
C THR A 295 -28.61 4.02 -8.19
N PRO A 296 -27.77 4.06 -9.25
CA PRO A 296 -28.19 4.60 -10.53
C PRO A 296 -29.04 3.61 -11.32
N SER A 297 -29.76 4.11 -12.33
CA SER A 297 -30.30 3.27 -13.39
C SER A 297 -29.21 2.65 -14.28
N GLN A 298 -28.07 3.34 -14.44
CA GLN A 298 -26.97 2.93 -15.32
C GLN A 298 -25.60 3.09 -14.65
N PHE A 299 -24.69 2.16 -14.96
CA PHE A 299 -23.31 2.18 -14.48
C PHE A 299 -22.35 2.06 -15.64
N GLU A 300 -21.37 2.96 -15.69
CA GLU A 300 -20.28 2.93 -16.66
C GLU A 300 -18.92 2.92 -15.97
N GLY A 301 -17.97 2.25 -16.61
CA GLY A 301 -16.58 2.22 -16.22
C GLY A 301 -16.14 0.97 -15.45
N GLY A 302 -14.92 1.03 -14.94
CA GLY A 302 -14.17 -0.12 -14.45
C GLY A 302 -13.51 -0.95 -15.56
N SER A 303 -13.38 -0.44 -16.79
CA SER A 303 -12.74 -1.15 -17.91
C SER A 303 -11.32 -1.61 -17.55
N LEU A 304 -10.57 -0.77 -16.83
CA LEU A 304 -9.23 -1.09 -16.34
C LEU A 304 -9.23 -2.35 -15.47
N TYR A 305 -10.19 -2.47 -14.56
CA TYR A 305 -10.29 -3.62 -13.66
C TYR A 305 -10.82 -4.86 -14.38
N ALA A 306 -11.71 -4.70 -15.36
CA ALA A 306 -12.11 -5.79 -16.25
C ALA A 306 -10.89 -6.35 -16.99
N LEU A 307 -10.03 -5.46 -17.51
CA LEU A 307 -8.78 -5.83 -18.18
C LEU A 307 -7.80 -6.54 -17.23
N HIS A 308 -7.62 -6.04 -16.00
CA HIS A 308 -6.79 -6.70 -14.99
C HIS A 308 -7.29 -8.10 -14.62
N LYS A 309 -8.61 -8.32 -14.59
CA LYS A 309 -9.19 -9.64 -14.33
C LYS A 309 -9.00 -10.58 -15.52
N HIS A 310 -9.04 -10.07 -16.75
CA HIS A 310 -8.79 -10.85 -17.96
C HIS A 310 -7.33 -11.30 -18.05
N ASN A 311 -6.38 -10.38 -17.82
CA ASN A 311 -4.97 -10.71 -17.76
C ASN A 311 -4.26 -9.84 -16.71
N ALA A 312 -3.69 -10.51 -15.69
CA ALA A 312 -3.03 -9.85 -14.56
C ALA A 312 -1.81 -9.01 -14.99
N LYS A 313 -1.21 -9.28 -16.15
CA LYS A 313 -0.09 -8.51 -16.69
C LYS A 313 -0.45 -7.04 -16.95
N TYR A 314 -1.71 -6.70 -17.22
CA TYR A 314 -2.13 -5.32 -17.41
C TYR A 314 -2.11 -4.49 -16.13
N ASN A 315 -2.07 -5.12 -14.96
CA ASN A 315 -1.92 -4.38 -13.71
C ASN A 315 -0.47 -3.95 -13.54
N ARG A 316 -0.21 -2.64 -13.58
CA ARG A 316 1.15 -2.09 -13.40
C ARG A 316 1.75 -2.40 -12.02
N MET A 317 0.90 -2.48 -11.00
CA MET A 317 1.28 -2.69 -9.60
C MET A 317 0.43 -3.83 -9.01
N PRO A 318 0.74 -5.10 -9.33
CA PRO A 318 -0.09 -6.26 -8.95
C PRO A 318 -0.27 -6.46 -7.44
N LEU A 319 0.59 -5.85 -6.62
CA LEU A 319 0.53 -5.92 -5.16
C LEU A 319 -0.22 -4.75 -4.50
N PHE A 320 -0.51 -3.67 -5.24
CA PHE A 320 -1.24 -2.51 -4.72
C PHE A 320 -2.64 -2.43 -5.31
N SER A 321 -3.65 -2.32 -4.45
CA SER A 321 -5.00 -1.96 -4.86
C SER A 321 -5.05 -0.46 -5.16
N HIS A 322 -5.36 -0.11 -6.41
CA HIS A 322 -5.55 1.29 -6.82
C HIS A 322 -7.01 1.76 -6.73
N ARG A 323 -7.93 0.89 -6.32
CA ARG A 323 -9.37 1.20 -6.23
C ARG A 323 -9.66 2.39 -5.32
N GLY A 324 -8.93 2.52 -4.22
CA GLY A 324 -9.00 3.67 -3.33
C GLY A 324 -8.78 5.03 -4.01
N SER A 325 -8.06 5.05 -5.13
CA SER A 325 -7.75 6.26 -5.89
C SER A 325 -8.73 6.56 -7.02
N ASP A 326 -9.70 5.67 -7.27
CA ASP A 326 -10.70 5.90 -8.31
C ASP A 326 -11.58 7.10 -7.97
N CYS A 327 -11.97 7.82 -9.02
CA CYS A 327 -12.94 8.90 -8.96
C CYS A 327 -14.33 8.34 -9.28
N PHE A 328 -15.35 8.77 -8.55
CA PHE A 328 -16.74 8.44 -8.89
C PHE A 328 -17.46 9.70 -9.34
N VAL A 329 -18.17 9.63 -10.46
CA VAL A 329 -18.98 10.73 -10.97
C VAL A 329 -20.44 10.31 -10.95
N ALA A 330 -21.26 11.08 -10.24
CA ALA A 330 -22.70 10.88 -10.18
C ALA A 330 -23.39 11.92 -11.06
N CYS A 331 -24.18 11.47 -12.04
CA CYS A 331 -24.83 12.35 -13.01
C CYS A 331 -26.35 12.32 -12.83
N TYR A 332 -26.92 13.51 -12.65
CA TYR A 332 -28.32 13.71 -12.33
C TYR A 332 -29.08 14.36 -13.49
N THR A 333 -30.35 13.99 -13.64
CA THR A 333 -31.28 14.65 -14.56
C THR A 333 -31.73 16.01 -14.02
N ALA A 334 -32.41 16.80 -14.85
CA ALA A 334 -33.04 18.06 -14.43
C ALA A 334 -34.01 17.89 -13.24
N SER A 335 -34.65 16.71 -13.12
CA SER A 335 -35.52 16.36 -11.99
C SER A 335 -34.76 15.96 -10.71
N GLY A 336 -33.43 15.98 -10.72
CA GLY A 336 -32.60 15.60 -9.58
C GLY A 336 -32.46 14.09 -9.36
N LEU A 337 -32.92 13.26 -10.31
CA LEU A 337 -32.78 11.80 -10.22
C LEU A 337 -31.38 11.36 -10.68
N LEU A 338 -30.73 10.47 -9.93
CA LEU A 338 -29.46 9.87 -10.34
C LEU A 338 -29.68 8.93 -11.52
N LYS A 339 -29.18 9.30 -12.71
CA LYS A 339 -29.32 8.50 -13.93
C LYS A 339 -28.11 7.60 -14.17
N LEU A 340 -26.91 8.18 -14.10
CA LEU A 340 -25.67 7.53 -14.47
C LEU A 340 -24.63 7.68 -13.37
N LYS A 341 -23.91 6.58 -13.10
CA LYS A 341 -22.72 6.56 -12.27
C LYS A 341 -21.54 6.12 -13.09
N CYS A 342 -20.50 6.93 -13.13
CA CYS A 342 -19.23 6.58 -13.76
C CYS A 342 -18.20 6.27 -12.68
N ARG A 343 -17.48 5.15 -12.83
CA ARG A 343 -16.22 4.91 -12.11
C ARG A 343 -15.08 5.27 -13.04
N LEU A 344 -14.21 6.17 -12.61
CA LEU A 344 -13.05 6.60 -13.37
C LEU A 344 -11.76 6.15 -12.67
N SER A 345 -10.88 5.52 -13.43
CA SER A 345 -9.59 5.03 -12.95
C SER A 345 -8.46 5.75 -13.67
N LEU A 346 -7.35 6.00 -12.99
CA LEU A 346 -6.20 6.65 -13.64
C LEU A 346 -5.47 5.69 -14.57
N TRP A 347 -5.26 6.12 -15.81
CA TRP A 347 -4.54 5.35 -16.84
C TRP A 347 -3.12 4.96 -16.40
N ARG A 348 -2.52 5.69 -15.45
CA ARG A 348 -1.20 5.37 -14.89
C ARG A 348 -1.14 3.98 -14.26
N CYS A 349 -2.26 3.46 -13.79
CA CYS A 349 -2.37 2.14 -13.17
C CYS A 349 -2.37 1.00 -14.19
N LEU A 350 -2.52 1.31 -15.48
CA LEU A 350 -2.40 0.38 -16.59
C LEU A 350 -0.93 0.15 -16.95
N ASP A 351 -0.56 -1.11 -17.10
CA ASP A 351 0.62 -1.54 -17.83
C ASP A 351 0.23 -1.78 -19.29
N ARG A 352 0.87 -1.05 -20.22
CA ARG A 352 0.55 -1.16 -21.64
C ARG A 352 1.22 -2.34 -22.32
N ILE A 353 2.20 -2.99 -21.67
CA ILE A 353 2.94 -4.13 -22.21
C ILE A 353 3.51 -3.81 -23.60
N GLU A 354 4.19 -2.67 -23.73
CA GLU A 354 4.67 -2.11 -25.02
C GLU A 354 5.66 -3.02 -25.79
N ARG A 355 6.15 -4.10 -25.17
CA ARG A 355 7.13 -5.02 -25.74
C ARG A 355 6.52 -6.27 -26.36
N ASP A 356 5.22 -6.48 -26.19
CA ASP A 356 4.50 -7.68 -26.65
C ASP A 356 3.41 -7.22 -27.63
N ASP A 357 3.63 -7.39 -28.93
CA ASP A 357 2.76 -6.84 -29.97
C ASP A 357 1.32 -7.39 -29.91
N ASP A 358 1.14 -8.60 -29.38
CA ASP A 358 -0.17 -9.25 -29.26
C ASP A 358 -0.97 -8.74 -28.06
N LEU A 359 -0.27 -8.40 -26.97
CA LEU A 359 -0.87 -7.91 -25.72
C LEU A 359 -0.73 -6.39 -25.53
N CYS A 360 -0.12 -5.68 -26.49
CA CYS A 360 0.15 -4.26 -26.35
C CYS A 360 -1.15 -3.44 -26.37
N VAL A 361 -1.37 -2.64 -25.33
CA VAL A 361 -2.44 -1.63 -25.32
C VAL A 361 -1.94 -0.37 -26.00
N ARG A 362 -2.45 -0.11 -27.21
CA ARG A 362 -2.04 1.05 -28.01
C ARG A 362 -2.66 2.33 -27.47
N LEU A 363 -2.01 3.46 -27.73
CA LEU A 363 -2.62 4.78 -27.51
C LEU A 363 -3.22 5.24 -28.82
N CYS A 364 -4.47 5.70 -28.75
CA CYS A 364 -5.08 6.36 -29.88
C CYS A 364 -4.47 7.75 -30.08
N GLU A 365 -4.04 8.05 -31.31
CA GLU A 365 -3.56 9.38 -31.72
C GLU A 365 -4.71 10.26 -32.25
N THR A 366 -5.85 9.65 -32.56
CA THR A 366 -7.05 10.38 -32.97
C THR A 366 -7.56 11.25 -31.82
N LYS A 367 -7.85 12.52 -32.11
CA LYS A 367 -8.50 13.42 -31.15
C LYS A 367 -9.98 13.07 -31.04
N HIS A 368 -10.34 12.33 -30.00
CA HIS A 368 -11.75 12.07 -29.69
C HIS A 368 -12.38 13.31 -29.05
N LYS A 369 -13.63 13.61 -29.42
CA LYS A 369 -14.42 14.69 -28.82
C LYS A 369 -15.09 14.29 -27.50
N ASP A 370 -14.66 13.18 -26.91
CA ASP A 370 -15.22 12.68 -25.66
C ASP A 370 -14.56 13.34 -24.45
N CYS A 371 -15.35 13.67 -23.42
CA CYS A 371 -14.86 14.26 -22.17
C CYS A 371 -13.86 13.34 -21.43
N LEU A 372 -14.07 12.02 -21.54
CA LEU A 372 -13.35 10.98 -20.80
C LEU A 372 -12.59 10.06 -21.75
N SER A 373 -11.53 9.43 -21.24
CA SER A 373 -10.82 8.41 -22.00
C SER A 373 -11.54 7.05 -21.89
N ARG A 374 -11.51 6.26 -22.97
CA ARG A 374 -12.08 4.91 -23.03
C ARG A 374 -10.98 3.88 -23.30
N LEU A 375 -11.13 2.72 -22.69
CA LEU A 375 -10.26 1.56 -22.90
C LEU A 375 -11.13 0.44 -23.46
N ASP A 376 -11.07 0.27 -24.77
CA ASP A 376 -11.83 -0.73 -25.50
C ASP A 376 -11.13 -1.10 -26.82
N GLY A 377 -11.72 -2.03 -27.57
CA GLY A 377 -11.26 -2.43 -28.90
C GLY A 377 -11.95 -1.70 -30.04
N THR A 378 -12.54 -0.51 -29.80
CA THR A 378 -13.30 0.19 -30.85
C THR A 378 -12.36 0.70 -31.94
N ALA A 379 -12.69 0.42 -33.20
CA ALA A 379 -11.90 0.90 -34.32
C ALA A 379 -12.00 2.43 -34.44
N CYS A 380 -10.89 3.09 -34.76
CA CYS A 380 -10.84 4.51 -35.07
C CYS A 380 -9.88 4.76 -36.25
N MET A 381 -9.70 6.02 -36.65
CA MET A 381 -8.84 6.38 -37.79
C MET A 381 -7.39 5.89 -37.63
N THR A 382 -6.89 5.82 -36.40
CA THR A 382 -5.49 5.45 -36.09
C THR A 382 -5.35 4.04 -35.49
N PHE A 383 -6.44 3.34 -35.24
CA PHE A 383 -6.43 2.02 -34.62
C PHE A 383 -7.46 1.11 -35.28
N GLN A 384 -6.98 0.03 -35.88
CA GLN A 384 -7.84 -1.07 -36.31
C GLN A 384 -7.52 -2.30 -35.45
N PRO A 385 -8.52 -2.89 -34.77
CA PRO A 385 -8.30 -4.07 -33.97
C PRO A 385 -7.92 -5.25 -34.89
N THR A 386 -6.79 -5.89 -34.61
CA THR A 386 -6.30 -7.06 -35.36
C THR A 386 -6.90 -8.36 -34.84
N GLY A 387 -7.52 -8.34 -33.66
CA GLY A 387 -8.23 -9.47 -33.08
C GLY A 387 -9.14 -9.06 -31.91
N PRO A 388 -9.91 -10.01 -31.34
CA PRO A 388 -10.86 -9.75 -30.26
C PRO A 388 -10.20 -9.32 -28.95
N ALA A 389 -8.90 -9.57 -28.78
CA ALA A 389 -8.12 -9.15 -27.62
C ALA A 389 -7.43 -7.79 -27.80
N SER A 390 -7.49 -7.18 -28.99
CA SER A 390 -6.85 -5.89 -29.25
C SER A 390 -7.52 -4.79 -28.44
N GLN A 391 -6.74 -4.04 -27.67
CA GLN A 391 -7.22 -2.96 -26.81
C GLN A 391 -6.48 -1.66 -27.14
N CYS A 392 -7.21 -0.55 -27.05
CA CYS A 392 -6.67 0.78 -27.28
C CYS A 392 -7.19 1.76 -26.22
N VAL A 393 -6.34 2.69 -25.78
CA VAL A 393 -6.76 3.83 -24.97
C VAL A 393 -7.11 4.98 -25.89
N HIS A 394 -8.41 5.20 -26.06
CA HIS A 394 -8.98 6.34 -26.75
C HIS A 394 -8.96 7.53 -25.79
N ARG A 395 -8.05 8.48 -26.03
CA ARG A 395 -7.89 9.64 -25.14
C ARG A 395 -9.00 10.65 -25.38
N GLY A 396 -9.66 11.04 -24.30
CA GLY A 396 -10.61 12.15 -24.32
C GLY A 396 -9.92 13.50 -24.53
N VAL A 397 -10.72 14.55 -24.62
CA VAL A 397 -10.28 15.96 -24.76
C VAL A 397 -9.27 16.31 -23.67
N ASN A 398 -8.32 17.19 -24.00
CA ASN A 398 -7.22 17.60 -23.11
C ASN A 398 -6.34 16.43 -22.62
N ALA A 399 -6.32 15.32 -23.36
CA ALA A 399 -5.58 14.10 -23.01
C ALA A 399 -5.91 13.61 -21.59
N SER A 400 -7.22 13.52 -21.28
CA SER A 400 -7.71 13.16 -19.96
C SER A 400 -7.06 11.87 -19.44
N PRO A 401 -6.46 11.89 -18.23
CA PRO A 401 -5.83 10.71 -17.64
C PRO A 401 -6.84 9.72 -17.04
N TRP A 402 -8.11 10.08 -17.02
CA TRP A 402 -9.20 9.30 -16.46
C TRP A 402 -9.82 8.38 -17.50
N ILE A 403 -9.75 7.08 -17.24
CA ILE A 403 -10.37 6.03 -18.04
C ILE A 403 -11.67 5.65 -17.36
N LEU A 404 -12.75 5.51 -18.15
CA LEU A 404 -13.99 4.87 -17.74
C LEU A 404 -13.75 3.41 -17.38
#